data_AF-A0A7V0IHA1-F1
#
_entry.id   AF-A0A7V0IHA1-F1
#
_cell.length_a   1.000
_cell.length_b   1.000
_cell.length_c   1.000
_cell.angle_alpha   90.00
_cell.angle_beta   90.00
_cell.angle_gamma   90.00
#
_symmetry.space_group_name_H-M   'P 1'
#
loop_
_entity.id
_entity.type
_entity.pdbx_description
1 polymer ?
#
loop_
_entity_poly.entity_id
_entity_poly.type
_entity_poly.pdbx_seq_one_letter_code
_entity_poly.pdbx_strand_id
1 'polypeptide(L)'
;MRVCRGKYSFFCRRGLLYSIRITQGAQMDRLRRIIESIDRRGYKAYSRIKGEYDFRTFRLFVDRVQGDPFASPSVVRVEVENHGFPEDFFSDEPGRIALRDYLYRLIHIRAKKVSRPRGTGGSGIISVPPPGQIIIPRTGVQLDGDRIVARLFVGLPARGRTIDGHAAYEMFFMDIPEIVKKCLFAQAVNMEHLRDFIVFHRDQVALRRMLTERGIVAFVADGAVLPRESGISDKPMVGGKPFRSPKSFLVEFTLPSGRK
;
A
#
# COMPACT_ATOMS: atom_id res chain seq x y z
N MET A 1 40.98 35.31 22.42
CA MET A 1 40.10 35.89 23.46
C MET A 1 39.28 37.02 22.81
N ARG A 2 37.96 37.10 23.10
CA ARG A 2 36.93 38.04 22.55
C ARG A 2 36.13 37.60 21.31
N VAL A 3 35.24 36.66 21.61
CA VAL A 3 33.80 36.57 21.29
C VAL A 3 33.17 37.80 20.59
N CYS A 4 32.62 37.58 19.40
CA CYS A 4 31.55 38.39 18.81
C CYS A 4 30.17 37.81 19.19
N ARG A 5 29.30 38.63 19.79
CA ARG A 5 27.93 38.28 20.18
C ARG A 5 26.96 38.54 19.02
N GLY A 6 26.39 37.49 18.43
CA GLY A 6 25.24 37.57 17.53
C GLY A 6 23.95 37.21 18.27
N LYS A 7 23.08 38.21 18.49
CA LYS A 7 21.71 38.02 18.99
C LYS A 7 20.83 37.52 17.82
N TYR A 8 20.38 36.27 17.86
CA TYR A 8 19.25 35.83 17.03
C TYR A 8 17.97 35.80 17.86
N SER A 9 17.06 36.68 17.45
CA SER A 9 15.69 36.81 17.94
C SER A 9 14.93 35.49 17.79
N PHE A 10 14.55 34.90 18.91
CA PHE A 10 13.54 33.82 18.97
C PHE A 10 12.17 34.44 18.66
N PHE A 11 11.78 34.43 17.39
CA PHE A 11 10.43 34.82 16.99
C PHE A 11 9.47 33.62 17.13
N CYS A 12 8.34 33.91 17.76
CA CYS A 12 7.34 32.99 18.30
C CYS A 12 6.72 32.05 17.24
N ARG A 13 7.01 30.74 17.30
CA ARG A 13 6.34 29.67 16.51
C ARG A 13 5.09 29.07 17.20
N ARG A 14 4.47 29.75 18.18
CA ARG A 14 3.30 29.19 18.89
C ARG A 14 1.97 29.37 18.13
N GLY A 15 1.85 30.34 17.23
CA GLY A 15 0.61 30.60 16.47
C GLY A 15 0.32 29.62 15.33
N LEU A 16 1.36 29.22 14.57
CA LEU A 16 1.19 28.32 13.42
C LEU A 16 0.77 26.90 13.84
N LEU A 17 1.38 26.38 14.92
CA LEU A 17 1.07 25.05 15.45
C LEU A 17 -0.36 24.94 16.01
N TYR A 18 -0.91 26.03 16.54
CA TYR A 18 -2.28 26.06 17.07
C TYR A 18 -3.31 26.13 15.94
N SER A 19 -3.07 26.95 14.92
CA SER A 19 -3.93 27.02 13.73
C SER A 19 -3.94 25.69 12.96
N ILE A 20 -2.78 25.03 12.80
CA ILE A 20 -2.67 23.71 12.14
C ILE A 20 -3.47 22.65 12.92
N ARG A 21 -3.39 22.60 14.26
CA ARG A 21 -4.15 21.64 15.08
C ARG A 21 -5.68 21.86 15.03
N ILE A 22 -6.15 23.09 14.90
CA ILE A 22 -7.59 23.41 14.80
C ILE A 22 -8.14 23.00 13.43
N THR A 23 -7.37 23.17 12.35
CA THR A 23 -7.77 22.71 11.01
C THR A 23 -7.75 21.18 10.87
N GLN A 24 -6.84 20.50 11.58
CA GLN A 24 -6.66 19.03 11.55
C GLN A 24 -7.83 18.21 12.12
N GLY A 25 -8.55 18.70 13.14
CA GLY A 25 -9.76 18.02 13.63
C GLY A 25 -10.99 18.27 12.76
N ALA A 26 -11.06 19.45 12.15
CA ALA A 26 -12.24 19.92 11.44
C ALA A 26 -12.55 19.13 10.15
N GLN A 27 -11.54 18.56 9.48
CA GLN A 27 -11.73 17.82 8.22
C GLN A 27 -12.26 16.41 8.46
N MET A 28 -11.76 15.69 9.46
CA MET A 28 -12.33 14.39 9.86
C MET A 28 -13.80 14.55 10.29
N ASP A 29 -14.09 15.59 11.07
CA ASP A 29 -15.45 15.92 11.51
C ASP A 29 -16.35 16.31 10.34
N ARG A 30 -15.80 16.96 9.30
CA ARG A 30 -16.53 17.30 8.07
C ARG A 30 -17.00 16.04 7.34
N LEU A 31 -16.14 15.03 7.14
CA LEU A 31 -16.55 13.77 6.51
C LEU A 31 -17.66 13.08 7.32
N ARG A 32 -17.51 13.05 8.65
CA ARG A 32 -18.52 12.48 9.56
C ARG A 32 -19.87 13.16 9.38
N ARG A 33 -19.92 14.49 9.46
CA ARG A 33 -21.17 15.27 9.27
C ARG A 33 -21.78 15.06 7.90
N ILE A 34 -20.95 14.95 6.85
CA ILE A 34 -21.46 14.64 5.51
C ILE A 34 -22.16 13.29 5.53
N ILE A 35 -21.48 12.23 6.01
CA ILE A 35 -22.02 10.85 6.09
C ILE A 35 -23.33 10.81 6.88
N GLU A 36 -23.37 11.44 8.05
CA GLU A 36 -24.59 11.55 8.88
C GLU A 36 -25.72 12.26 8.12
N SER A 37 -25.42 13.35 7.40
CA SER A 37 -26.43 14.11 6.66
C SER A 37 -26.96 13.42 5.40
N ILE A 38 -26.23 12.45 4.85
CA ILE A 38 -26.64 11.68 3.67
C ILE A 38 -27.23 10.31 4.02
N ASP A 39 -27.25 9.94 5.31
CA ASP A 39 -27.89 8.69 5.73
C ASP A 39 -29.34 8.64 5.26
N ARG A 40 -29.74 7.48 4.75
CA ARG A 40 -31.06 7.22 4.17
C ARG A 40 -31.46 8.11 2.98
N ARG A 41 -30.54 8.91 2.42
CA ARG A 41 -30.76 9.65 1.17
C ARG A 41 -30.53 8.74 -0.04
N GLY A 42 -30.94 9.21 -1.22
CA GLY A 42 -30.65 8.53 -2.48
C GLY A 42 -29.14 8.50 -2.76
N TYR A 43 -28.70 7.42 -3.40
CA TYR A 43 -27.28 7.08 -3.60
C TYR A 43 -26.40 8.20 -4.19
N LYS A 44 -26.96 9.03 -5.08
CA LYS A 44 -26.26 10.19 -5.68
C LYS A 44 -25.69 11.17 -4.65
N ALA A 45 -26.23 11.18 -3.43
CA ALA A 45 -25.74 12.03 -2.35
C ALA A 45 -24.31 11.70 -1.90
N TYR A 46 -23.79 10.49 -2.18
CA TYR A 46 -22.37 10.17 -1.98
C TYR A 46 -21.42 11.09 -2.76
N SER A 47 -21.85 11.73 -3.85
CA SER A 47 -20.99 12.73 -4.54
C SER A 47 -20.47 13.83 -3.61
N ARG A 48 -21.18 14.11 -2.50
CA ARG A 48 -20.80 15.09 -1.47
C ARG A 48 -19.57 14.69 -0.65
N ILE A 49 -19.23 13.40 -0.59
CA ILE A 49 -18.04 12.93 0.14
C ILE A 49 -16.74 13.11 -0.67
N LYS A 50 -16.80 13.53 -1.92
CA LYS A 50 -15.60 13.80 -2.73
C LYS A 50 -14.74 14.89 -2.09
N GLY A 51 -13.44 14.64 -1.96
CA GLY A 51 -12.49 15.61 -1.38
C GLY A 51 -11.39 14.97 -0.55
N GLU A 52 -10.63 15.82 0.14
CA GLU A 52 -9.53 15.45 1.04
C GLU A 52 -9.97 15.63 2.51
N TYR A 53 -9.52 14.70 3.36
CA TYR A 53 -9.83 14.65 4.78
C TYR A 53 -8.58 14.25 5.56
N ASP A 54 -8.23 15.06 6.56
CA ASP A 54 -7.10 14.79 7.44
C ASP A 54 -7.52 13.90 8.62
N PHE A 55 -6.93 12.71 8.73
CA PHE A 55 -7.13 11.75 9.83
C PHE A 55 -5.99 11.80 10.86
N ARG A 56 -5.21 12.88 10.88
CA ARG A 56 -4.05 13.17 11.73
C ARG A 56 -2.83 12.31 11.44
N THR A 57 -2.99 10.99 11.36
CA THR A 57 -1.91 10.05 11.06
C THR A 57 -1.77 9.75 9.58
N PHE A 58 -2.81 10.06 8.80
CA PHE A 58 -2.82 9.92 7.35
C PHE A 58 -3.83 10.91 6.75
N ARG A 59 -3.71 11.18 5.46
CA ARG A 59 -4.70 11.94 4.69
C ARG A 59 -5.50 11.00 3.81
N LEU A 60 -6.82 11.16 3.81
CA LEU A 60 -7.76 10.37 3.01
C LEU A 60 -8.32 11.24 1.89
N PHE A 61 -8.28 10.72 0.67
CA PHE A 61 -8.80 11.35 -0.52
C PHE A 61 -9.88 10.46 -1.12
N VAL A 62 -11.07 11.00 -1.32
CA VAL A 62 -12.12 10.35 -2.11
C VAL A 62 -12.01 10.88 -3.54
N ASP A 63 -11.20 10.21 -4.36
CA ASP A 63 -10.85 10.65 -5.71
C ASP A 63 -12.03 10.46 -6.69
N ARG A 64 -12.69 9.29 -6.61
CA ARG A 64 -13.84 8.93 -7.45
C ARG A 64 -14.93 8.30 -6.60
N VAL A 65 -16.16 8.77 -6.76
CA VAL A 65 -17.36 8.18 -6.14
C VAL A 65 -18.13 7.42 -7.22
N GLN A 66 -18.51 6.17 -6.94
CA GLN A 66 -19.32 5.37 -7.86
C GLN A 66 -20.74 5.96 -8.01
N GLY A 67 -21.32 5.89 -9.21
CA GLY A 67 -22.62 6.51 -9.52
C GLY A 67 -23.84 5.76 -8.94
N ASP A 68 -23.68 4.46 -8.70
CA ASP A 68 -24.71 3.57 -8.15
C ASP A 68 -24.06 2.37 -7.40
N PRO A 69 -24.83 1.59 -6.63
CA PRO A 69 -24.31 0.45 -5.85
C PRO A 69 -23.74 -0.72 -6.68
N PHE A 70 -24.09 -0.81 -7.97
CA PHE A 70 -23.66 -1.88 -8.88
C PHE A 70 -22.54 -1.43 -9.84
N ALA A 71 -22.29 -0.13 -9.94
CA ALA A 71 -21.16 0.42 -10.68
C ALA A 71 -19.81 -0.01 -10.11
N SER A 72 -18.76 0.17 -10.91
CA SER A 72 -17.38 -0.03 -10.45
C SER A 72 -17.12 0.77 -9.15
N PRO A 73 -16.43 0.17 -8.17
CA PRO A 73 -16.24 0.79 -6.86
C PRO A 73 -15.61 2.18 -6.91
N SER A 74 -15.87 2.93 -5.85
CA SER A 74 -15.24 4.22 -5.57
C SER A 74 -13.74 4.03 -5.39
N VAL A 75 -12.96 5.08 -5.68
CA VAL A 75 -11.51 5.10 -5.49
C VAL A 75 -11.18 6.01 -4.34
N VAL A 76 -10.56 5.44 -3.31
CA VAL A 76 -10.04 6.16 -2.16
C VAL A 76 -8.53 6.05 -2.17
N ARG A 77 -7.85 7.17 -2.00
CA ARG A 77 -6.40 7.24 -1.84
C ARG A 77 -6.08 7.64 -0.41
N VAL A 78 -5.06 7.02 0.17
CA VAL A 78 -4.54 7.35 1.49
C VAL A 78 -3.07 7.73 1.36
N GLU A 79 -2.68 8.78 2.07
CA GLU A 79 -1.30 9.26 2.11
C GLU A 79 -0.79 9.23 3.55
N VAL A 80 0.34 8.55 3.75
CA VAL A 80 1.00 8.43 5.04
C VAL A 80 2.38 9.08 4.95
N GLU A 81 2.62 10.00 5.87
CA GLU A 81 3.93 10.57 6.16
C GLU A 81 4.46 9.94 7.46
N ASN A 82 5.75 10.09 7.76
CA ASN A 82 6.36 9.58 9.01
C ASN A 82 6.08 8.07 9.24
N HIS A 83 6.11 7.29 8.17
CA HIS A 83 5.77 5.85 8.19
C HIS A 83 6.75 4.99 9.00
N GLY A 84 7.97 5.48 9.24
CA GLY A 84 8.99 4.81 10.06
C GLY A 84 9.79 3.70 9.35
N PHE A 85 9.52 3.39 8.07
CA PHE A 85 10.38 2.50 7.30
C PHE A 85 11.80 3.10 7.15
N PRO A 86 12.86 2.31 7.37
CA PRO A 86 14.25 2.73 7.18
C PRO A 86 14.54 3.20 5.76
N GLU A 87 15.32 4.28 5.61
CA GLU A 87 15.66 4.86 4.30
C GLU A 87 16.44 3.89 3.39
N ASP A 88 17.25 3.02 3.98
CA ASP A 88 18.01 1.99 3.25
C ASP A 88 17.10 0.97 2.54
N PHE A 89 15.82 0.88 2.89
CA PHE A 89 14.86 0.00 2.23
C PHE A 89 14.40 0.54 0.88
N PHE A 90 14.54 1.85 0.65
CA PHE A 90 14.04 2.53 -0.54
C PHE A 90 15.01 3.59 -1.09
N SER A 91 16.31 3.44 -0.76
CA SER A 91 17.42 4.26 -1.25
C SER A 91 17.80 3.98 -2.71
N ASP A 92 17.38 2.83 -3.26
CA ASP A 92 17.56 2.44 -4.65
C ASP A 92 16.24 1.95 -5.27
N GLU A 93 16.16 1.93 -6.60
CA GLU A 93 14.92 1.58 -7.32
C GLU A 93 14.44 0.14 -7.04
N PRO A 94 15.30 -0.90 -7.00
CA PRO A 94 14.88 -2.23 -6.55
C PRO A 94 14.24 -2.23 -5.16
N GLY A 95 14.85 -1.56 -4.18
CA GLY A 95 14.31 -1.43 -2.83
C GLY A 95 12.94 -0.73 -2.83
N ARG A 96 12.82 0.37 -3.58
CA ARG A 96 11.55 1.09 -3.75
C ARG A 96 10.45 0.20 -4.31
N ILE A 97 10.74 -0.56 -5.36
CA ILE A 97 9.78 -1.49 -5.99
C ILE A 97 9.37 -2.58 -4.99
N ALA A 98 10.33 -3.19 -4.32
CA ALA A 98 10.08 -4.28 -3.37
C ALA A 98 9.26 -3.81 -2.15
N LEU A 99 9.60 -2.65 -1.57
CA LEU A 99 8.82 -2.08 -0.46
C LEU A 99 7.37 -1.82 -0.90
N ARG A 100 7.16 -1.16 -2.04
CA ARG A 100 5.82 -0.87 -2.56
C ARG A 100 5.00 -2.15 -2.80
N ASP A 101 5.60 -3.17 -3.41
CA ASP A 101 4.97 -4.46 -3.67
C ASP A 101 4.59 -5.18 -2.37
N TYR A 102 5.49 -5.17 -1.39
CA TYR A 102 5.26 -5.78 -0.08
C TYR A 102 4.09 -5.13 0.65
N LEU A 103 4.06 -3.79 0.75
CA LEU A 103 2.97 -3.05 1.38
C LEU A 103 1.65 -3.28 0.63
N TYR A 104 1.68 -3.35 -0.70
CA TYR A 104 0.51 -3.66 -1.51
C TYR A 104 -0.05 -5.06 -1.22
N ARG A 105 0.81 -6.07 -1.03
CA ARG A 105 0.40 -7.43 -0.61
C ARG A 105 -0.23 -7.42 0.78
N LEU A 106 0.35 -6.68 1.73
CA LEU A 106 -0.23 -6.52 3.06
C LEU A 106 -1.62 -5.88 3.00
N ILE A 107 -1.77 -4.81 2.22
CA ILE A 107 -3.07 -4.16 1.99
C ILE A 107 -4.05 -5.16 1.39
N HIS A 108 -3.67 -5.93 0.36
CA HIS A 108 -4.56 -6.91 -0.25
C HIS A 108 -5.08 -7.94 0.78
N ILE A 109 -4.18 -8.51 1.59
CA ILE A 109 -4.53 -9.46 2.65
C ILE A 109 -5.45 -8.81 3.68
N ARG A 110 -5.13 -7.58 4.10
CA ARG A 110 -5.88 -6.90 5.15
C ARG A 110 -7.25 -6.44 4.69
N ALA A 111 -7.33 -5.86 3.49
CA ALA A 111 -8.56 -5.47 2.83
C ALA A 111 -9.51 -6.66 2.69
N LYS A 112 -9.01 -7.83 2.27
CA LYS A 112 -9.81 -9.06 2.21
C LYS A 112 -10.37 -9.47 3.58
N LYS A 113 -9.63 -9.24 4.68
CA LYS A 113 -10.09 -9.57 6.04
C LYS A 113 -11.17 -8.62 6.57
N VAL A 114 -11.09 -7.33 6.25
CA VAL A 114 -12.06 -6.31 6.74
C VAL A 114 -13.26 -6.14 5.81
N SER A 115 -13.09 -6.44 4.52
CA SER A 115 -14.14 -6.36 3.51
C SER A 115 -15.24 -7.36 3.80
N ARG A 116 -16.48 -6.87 3.93
CA ARG A 116 -17.67 -7.69 4.19
C ARG A 116 -18.88 -7.09 3.47
N PRO A 117 -19.85 -7.92 3.01
CA PRO A 117 -21.06 -7.40 2.39
C PRO A 117 -21.83 -6.46 3.34
N ARG A 118 -22.23 -5.29 2.84
CA ARG A 118 -22.97 -4.25 3.59
C ARG A 118 -24.17 -3.72 2.79
N GLY A 119 -24.99 -4.62 2.28
CA GLY A 119 -26.20 -4.28 1.53
C GLY A 119 -26.17 -4.78 0.10
N THR A 120 -26.55 -3.93 -0.86
CA THR A 120 -26.80 -4.31 -2.25
C THR A 120 -25.59 -4.09 -3.16
N GLY A 121 -25.41 -4.94 -4.18
CA GLY A 121 -24.34 -4.79 -5.17
C GLY A 121 -22.95 -4.97 -4.56
N GLY A 122 -22.02 -4.09 -4.90
CA GLY A 122 -20.65 -4.10 -4.37
C GLY A 122 -20.50 -3.50 -2.96
N SER A 123 -21.61 -3.23 -2.26
CA SER A 123 -21.61 -2.54 -0.96
C SER A 123 -20.77 -3.26 0.08
N GLY A 124 -19.86 -2.51 0.73
CA GLY A 124 -18.99 -3.00 1.79
C GLY A 124 -17.67 -3.60 1.32
N ILE A 125 -17.45 -3.70 0.01
CA ILE A 125 -16.19 -4.16 -0.55
C ILE A 125 -15.09 -3.14 -0.23
N ILE A 126 -13.97 -3.61 0.31
CA ILE A 126 -12.71 -2.87 0.36
C ILE A 126 -11.65 -3.76 -0.27
N SER A 127 -11.02 -3.31 -1.34
CA SER A 127 -10.11 -4.17 -2.10
C SER A 127 -9.02 -3.39 -2.83
N VAL A 128 -8.03 -4.15 -3.26
CA VAL A 128 -7.06 -3.77 -4.30
C VAL A 128 -6.96 -4.95 -5.27
N PRO A 129 -6.58 -4.72 -6.55
CA PRO A 129 -6.34 -5.80 -7.49
C PRO A 129 -5.41 -6.88 -6.89
N PRO A 130 -5.73 -8.18 -7.04
CA PRO A 130 -4.92 -9.22 -6.43
C PRO A 130 -3.48 -9.20 -6.98
N PRO A 131 -2.44 -9.20 -6.12
CA PRO A 131 -1.07 -9.30 -6.58
C PRO A 131 -0.76 -10.74 -7.03
N GLY A 132 -0.14 -10.89 -8.20
CA GLY A 132 0.44 -12.14 -8.66
C GLY A 132 1.76 -12.48 -7.96
N GLN A 133 2.48 -13.51 -8.44
CA GLN A 133 3.78 -13.90 -7.89
C GLN A 133 4.93 -12.95 -8.23
N ILE A 134 4.75 -12.08 -9.24
CA ILE A 134 5.81 -11.18 -9.74
C ILE A 134 5.84 -9.89 -8.92
N ILE A 135 7.05 -9.45 -8.57
CA ILE A 135 7.33 -8.14 -7.96
C ILE A 135 7.47 -7.12 -9.09
N ILE A 136 6.51 -6.19 -9.21
CA ILE A 136 6.50 -5.15 -10.26
C ILE A 136 6.10 -3.79 -9.69
N PRO A 137 6.52 -2.68 -10.32
CA PRO A 137 5.98 -1.36 -10.01
C PRO A 137 4.47 -1.32 -10.29
N ARG A 138 3.69 -0.82 -9.32
CA ARG A 138 2.24 -0.64 -9.45
C ARG A 138 1.82 0.75 -8.98
N THR A 139 0.68 1.24 -9.49
CA THR A 139 0.06 2.48 -9.03
C THR A 139 -0.74 2.30 -7.72
N GLY A 140 -0.98 1.05 -7.30
CA GLY A 140 -1.72 0.74 -6.08
C GLY A 140 -1.00 1.18 -4.80
N VAL A 141 0.34 1.15 -4.78
CA VAL A 141 1.19 1.75 -3.74
C VAL A 141 2.36 2.47 -4.42
N GLN A 142 2.58 3.73 -4.05
CA GLN A 142 3.65 4.58 -4.57
C GLN A 142 4.43 5.21 -3.41
N LEU A 143 5.68 5.54 -3.70
CA LEU A 143 6.54 6.38 -2.85
C LEU A 143 6.69 7.72 -3.56
N ASP A 144 6.07 8.77 -3.02
CA ASP A 144 6.16 10.14 -3.52
C ASP A 144 6.99 10.96 -2.52
N GLY A 145 8.28 11.14 -2.82
CA GLY A 145 9.25 11.57 -1.81
C GLY A 145 9.34 10.56 -0.66
N ASP A 146 9.09 11.04 0.56
CA ASP A 146 9.00 10.26 1.81
C ASP A 146 7.57 9.78 2.12
N ARG A 147 6.61 10.05 1.23
CA ARG A 147 5.20 9.74 1.45
C ARG A 147 4.86 8.40 0.82
N ILE A 148 4.13 7.57 1.57
CA ILE A 148 3.48 6.39 1.00
C ILE A 148 2.08 6.76 0.56
N VAL A 149 1.78 6.53 -0.72
CA VAL A 149 0.46 6.74 -1.31
C VAL A 149 -0.13 5.38 -1.66
N ALA A 150 -1.26 5.00 -1.06
CA ALA A 150 -1.97 3.77 -1.37
C ALA A 150 -3.38 4.05 -1.92
N ARG A 151 -3.83 3.25 -2.88
CA ARG A 151 -5.16 3.37 -3.51
C ARG A 151 -6.00 2.12 -3.23
N LEU A 152 -7.22 2.34 -2.78
CA LEU A 152 -8.20 1.33 -2.42
C LEU A 152 -9.45 1.49 -3.29
N PHE A 153 -10.04 0.37 -3.68
CA PHE A 153 -11.41 0.31 -4.17
C PHE A 153 -12.36 0.14 -3.01
N VAL A 154 -13.39 0.98 -2.95
CA VAL A 154 -14.36 1.04 -1.85
C VAL A 154 -15.77 1.02 -2.42
N GLY A 155 -16.48 -0.09 -2.19
CA GLY A 155 -17.89 -0.23 -2.54
C GLY A 155 -18.77 0.44 -1.48
N LEU A 156 -19.31 1.62 -1.79
CA LEU A 156 -20.01 2.42 -0.80
C LEU A 156 -21.36 1.76 -0.39
N PRO A 157 -21.67 1.66 0.92
CA PRO A 157 -22.84 0.92 1.39
C PRO A 157 -24.19 1.52 0.99
N ALA A 158 -25.11 0.66 0.58
CA ALA A 158 -26.50 1.01 0.32
C ALA A 158 -27.44 -0.18 0.46
N ARG A 159 -28.70 0.10 0.78
CA ARG A 159 -29.83 -0.85 0.71
C ARG A 159 -30.71 -0.45 -0.47
N GLY A 160 -30.64 -1.22 -1.57
CA GLY A 160 -31.14 -0.75 -2.85
C GLY A 160 -30.41 0.53 -3.27
N ARG A 161 -31.13 1.62 -3.52
CA ARG A 161 -30.55 2.94 -3.88
C ARG A 161 -30.49 3.93 -2.71
N THR A 162 -30.72 3.44 -1.50
CA THR A 162 -30.72 4.25 -0.27
C THR A 162 -29.42 4.05 0.48
N ILE A 163 -28.74 5.13 0.83
CA ILE A 163 -27.45 5.12 1.53
C ILE A 163 -27.60 4.50 2.92
N ASP A 164 -26.67 3.61 3.28
CA ASP A 164 -26.49 3.12 4.66
C ASP A 164 -25.32 3.90 5.29
N GLY A 165 -25.63 5.03 5.94
CA GLY A 165 -24.65 5.94 6.50
C GLY A 165 -23.88 5.35 7.68
N HIS A 166 -24.52 4.47 8.45
CA HIS A 166 -23.86 3.76 9.55
C HIS A 166 -22.78 2.81 9.03
N ALA A 167 -23.11 2.01 8.01
CA ALA A 167 -22.14 1.14 7.34
C ALA A 167 -21.01 1.94 6.67
N ALA A 168 -21.32 3.10 6.06
CA ALA A 168 -20.30 3.99 5.49
C ALA A 168 -19.37 4.55 6.57
N TYR A 169 -19.91 4.93 7.73
CA TYR A 169 -19.14 5.39 8.86
C TYR A 169 -18.15 4.32 9.33
N GLU A 170 -18.61 3.07 9.51
CA GLU A 170 -17.71 1.96 9.86
C GLU A 170 -16.55 1.81 8.87
N MET A 171 -16.84 1.90 7.57
CA MET A 171 -15.81 1.76 6.53
C MET A 171 -14.76 2.88 6.59
N PHE A 172 -15.19 4.13 6.66
CA PHE A 172 -14.29 5.28 6.63
C PHE A 172 -13.54 5.50 7.95
N PHE A 173 -14.16 5.19 9.09
CA PHE A 173 -13.62 5.52 10.41
C PHE A 173 -13.11 4.31 11.21
N MET A 174 -13.32 3.09 10.72
CA MET A 174 -12.76 1.88 11.35
C MET A 174 -11.93 1.06 10.35
N ASP A 175 -12.54 0.59 9.26
CA ASP A 175 -11.88 -0.39 8.38
C ASP A 175 -10.69 0.21 7.61
N ILE A 176 -10.87 1.37 6.98
CA ILE A 176 -9.79 2.04 6.23
C ILE A 176 -8.65 2.46 7.18
N PRO A 177 -8.91 3.13 8.33
CA PRO A 177 -7.87 3.40 9.32
C PRO A 177 -7.16 2.14 9.83
N GLU A 178 -7.88 1.02 9.97
CA GLU A 178 -7.29 -0.26 10.39
C GLU A 178 -6.32 -0.81 9.33
N ILE A 179 -6.69 -0.76 8.04
CA ILE A 179 -5.79 -1.11 6.93
C ILE A 179 -4.55 -0.21 6.98
N VAL A 180 -4.73 1.11 7.04
CA VAL A 180 -3.63 2.08 7.06
C VAL A 180 -2.68 1.80 8.22
N LYS A 181 -3.22 1.69 9.44
CA LYS A 181 -2.43 1.46 10.66
C LYS A 181 -1.65 0.14 10.61
N LYS A 182 -2.26 -0.91 10.07
CA LYS A 182 -1.66 -2.27 10.06
C LYS A 182 -0.73 -2.52 8.88
N CYS A 183 -0.81 -1.72 7.81
CA CYS A 183 -0.07 -2.00 6.58
C CYS A 183 0.95 -0.92 6.22
N LEU A 184 0.76 0.34 6.63
CA LEU A 184 1.55 1.47 6.12
C LEU A 184 2.52 2.09 7.13
N PHE A 185 2.65 1.50 8.32
CA PHE A 185 3.62 1.94 9.33
C PHE A 185 4.57 0.80 9.70
N ALA A 186 5.87 1.09 9.78
CA ALA A 186 6.91 0.10 10.07
C ALA A 186 6.66 -0.68 11.37
N GLN A 187 6.18 0.00 12.41
CA GLN A 187 5.85 -0.62 13.70
C GLN A 187 4.77 -1.73 13.63
N ALA A 188 3.97 -1.77 12.55
CA ALA A 188 2.93 -2.77 12.35
C ALA A 188 3.36 -3.89 11.39
N VAL A 189 4.54 -3.78 10.79
CA VAL A 189 5.06 -4.69 9.78
C VAL A 189 6.13 -5.59 10.38
N ASN A 190 6.16 -6.86 9.97
CA ASN A 190 7.29 -7.73 10.26
C ASN A 190 8.53 -7.23 9.50
N MET A 191 9.42 -6.53 10.21
CA MET A 191 10.60 -5.87 9.64
C MET A 191 11.67 -6.84 9.15
N GLU A 192 11.79 -8.01 9.78
CA GLU A 192 12.72 -9.06 9.35
C GLU A 192 12.29 -9.61 7.99
N HIS A 193 11.02 -10.00 7.88
CA HIS A 193 10.48 -10.52 6.62
C HIS A 193 10.47 -9.46 5.50
N LEU A 194 10.22 -8.19 5.82
CA LEU A 194 10.33 -7.09 4.85
C LEU A 194 11.78 -6.91 4.37
N ARG A 195 12.76 -6.97 5.27
CA ARG A 195 14.18 -6.87 4.91
C ARG A 195 14.55 -8.01 3.96
N ASP A 196 14.20 -9.24 4.30
CA ASP A 196 14.48 -10.41 3.45
C ASP A 196 13.82 -10.31 2.08
N PHE A 197 12.59 -9.79 2.02
CA PHE A 197 11.87 -9.57 0.77
C PHE A 197 12.59 -8.55 -0.13
N ILE A 198 13.05 -7.44 0.44
CA ILE A 198 13.80 -6.40 -0.28
C ILE A 198 15.15 -6.93 -0.76
N VAL A 199 15.90 -7.60 0.11
CA VAL A 199 17.20 -8.20 -0.23
C VAL A 199 17.02 -9.23 -1.35
N PHE A 200 15.99 -10.08 -1.27
CA PHE A 200 15.68 -11.07 -2.31
C PHE A 200 15.38 -10.43 -3.66
N HIS A 201 14.66 -9.30 -3.70
CA HIS A 201 14.41 -8.59 -4.96
C HIS A 201 15.67 -7.90 -5.50
N ARG A 202 16.49 -7.29 -4.62
CA ARG A 202 17.79 -6.69 -4.98
C ARG A 202 18.72 -7.73 -5.60
N ASP A 203 18.82 -8.91 -5.00
CA ASP A 203 19.61 -10.02 -5.51
C ASP A 203 19.16 -10.46 -6.91
N GLN A 204 17.85 -10.58 -7.14
CA GLN A 204 17.32 -10.93 -8.46
C GLN A 204 17.63 -9.86 -9.53
N VAL A 205 17.64 -8.58 -9.15
CA VAL A 205 18.04 -7.49 -10.05
C VAL A 205 19.53 -7.57 -10.34
N ALA A 206 20.36 -7.77 -9.31
CA ALA A 206 21.81 -7.89 -9.44
C ALA A 206 22.19 -9.08 -10.31
N LEU A 207 21.61 -10.25 -10.07
CA LEU A 207 21.83 -11.46 -10.86
C LEU A 207 21.58 -11.21 -12.35
N ARG A 208 20.45 -10.58 -12.72
CA ARG A 208 20.14 -10.26 -14.12
C ARG A 208 21.18 -9.35 -14.78
N ARG A 209 21.77 -8.41 -14.03
CA ARG A 209 22.87 -7.57 -14.53
C ARG A 209 24.13 -8.41 -14.76
N MET A 210 24.50 -9.23 -13.77
CA MET A 210 25.66 -10.12 -13.86
C MET A 210 25.54 -11.12 -15.02
N LEU A 211 24.33 -11.59 -15.34
CA LEU A 211 24.10 -12.45 -16.52
C LEU A 211 24.49 -11.72 -17.82
N THR A 212 24.05 -10.47 -17.97
CA THR A 212 24.36 -9.67 -19.16
C THR A 212 25.86 -9.41 -19.29
N GLU A 213 26.53 -9.07 -18.18
CA GLU A 213 27.98 -8.86 -18.13
C GLU A 213 28.80 -10.10 -18.51
N ARG A 214 28.26 -11.29 -18.26
CA ARG A 214 28.90 -12.58 -18.58
C ARG A 214 28.43 -13.17 -19.91
N GLY A 215 27.60 -12.48 -20.69
CA GLY A 215 27.04 -12.99 -21.94
C GLY A 215 26.10 -14.19 -21.77
N ILE A 216 25.53 -14.36 -20.58
CA ILE A 216 24.59 -15.44 -20.25
C ILE A 216 23.16 -14.91 -20.45
N VAL A 217 22.36 -15.61 -21.25
CA VAL A 217 20.99 -15.17 -21.58
C VAL A 217 19.93 -15.60 -20.56
N ALA A 218 20.21 -16.67 -19.80
CA ALA A 218 19.29 -17.22 -18.81
C ALA A 218 20.04 -17.96 -17.70
N PHE A 219 19.45 -17.98 -16.51
CA PHE A 219 19.94 -18.74 -15.37
C PHE A 219 18.76 -19.40 -14.67
N VAL A 220 18.92 -20.67 -14.31
CA VAL A 220 17.94 -21.43 -13.53
C VAL A 220 18.67 -21.97 -12.32
N ALA A 221 18.27 -21.50 -11.14
CA ALA A 221 18.86 -21.94 -9.88
C ALA A 221 18.55 -23.42 -9.64
N ASP A 222 19.56 -24.16 -9.16
CA ASP A 222 19.34 -25.48 -8.59
C ASP A 222 18.33 -25.39 -7.44
N GLY A 223 17.42 -26.37 -7.37
CA GLY A 223 16.33 -26.37 -6.41
C GLY A 223 15.07 -25.62 -6.87
N ALA A 224 15.10 -24.89 -7.98
CA ALA A 224 13.93 -24.17 -8.48
C ALA A 224 12.76 -25.12 -8.79
N VAL A 225 11.55 -24.75 -8.35
CA VAL A 225 10.30 -25.46 -8.68
C VAL A 225 9.64 -24.77 -9.87
N LEU A 226 9.88 -25.33 -11.06
CA LEU A 226 9.39 -24.78 -12.33
C LEU A 226 7.91 -25.08 -12.60
N PRO A 227 7.40 -26.32 -12.35
CA PRO A 227 6.00 -26.65 -12.61
C PRO A 227 5.03 -25.76 -11.80
N ARG A 228 3.93 -25.34 -12.41
CA ARG A 228 2.89 -24.55 -11.75
C ARG A 228 1.83 -25.45 -11.12
N GLU A 229 1.12 -24.92 -10.13
CA GLU A 229 0.04 -25.61 -9.42
C GLU A 229 -1.08 -26.07 -10.36
N SER A 230 -1.46 -25.24 -11.33
CA SER A 230 -2.42 -25.58 -12.39
C SER A 230 -2.32 -24.60 -13.57
N GLY A 231 -3.08 -24.82 -14.65
CA GLY A 231 -3.12 -23.92 -15.81
C GLY A 231 -3.74 -22.54 -15.54
N ILE A 232 -4.35 -22.34 -14.36
CA ILE A 232 -4.97 -21.06 -13.94
C ILE A 232 -4.33 -20.45 -12.69
N SER A 233 -3.26 -21.06 -12.17
CA SER A 233 -2.57 -20.61 -10.95
C SER A 233 -1.10 -20.41 -11.20
N ASP A 234 -0.64 -19.18 -10.98
CA ASP A 234 0.77 -18.84 -11.04
C ASP A 234 1.57 -19.32 -9.83
N LYS A 235 1.04 -20.18 -8.93
CA LYS A 235 1.79 -20.70 -7.78
C LYS A 235 2.69 -21.88 -8.17
N PRO A 236 3.79 -22.15 -7.45
CA PRO A 236 4.60 -23.35 -7.67
C PRO A 236 3.82 -24.62 -7.30
N MET A 237 4.05 -25.71 -8.05
CA MET A 237 3.47 -27.02 -7.76
C MET A 237 4.02 -27.58 -6.44
N VAL A 238 3.12 -27.94 -5.52
CA VAL A 238 3.50 -28.65 -4.29
C VAL A 238 4.02 -30.03 -4.66
N GLY A 239 5.20 -30.40 -4.15
CA GLY A 239 5.86 -31.66 -4.50
C GLY A 239 6.47 -31.70 -5.91
N GLY A 240 6.55 -30.57 -6.61
CA GLY A 240 7.21 -30.48 -7.92
C GLY A 240 8.69 -30.84 -7.83
N LYS A 241 9.18 -31.60 -8.82
CA LYS A 241 10.59 -32.03 -8.87
C LYS A 241 11.52 -30.80 -8.99
N PRO A 242 12.44 -30.58 -8.04
CA PRO A 242 13.37 -29.45 -8.12
C PRO A 242 14.30 -29.58 -9.31
N PHE A 243 14.59 -28.44 -9.96
CA PHE A 243 15.55 -28.38 -11.05
C PHE A 243 16.97 -28.69 -10.54
N ARG A 244 17.76 -29.32 -11.40
CA ARG A 244 19.20 -29.54 -11.17
C ARG A 244 19.95 -29.38 -12.49
N SER A 245 20.93 -28.50 -12.49
CA SER A 245 21.78 -28.22 -13.64
C SER A 245 22.68 -29.42 -13.95
N PRO A 246 22.84 -29.80 -15.23
CA PRO A 246 23.92 -30.70 -15.62
C PRO A 246 25.28 -30.04 -15.36
N LYS A 247 26.29 -30.86 -15.02
CA LYS A 247 27.64 -30.38 -14.68
C LYS A 247 28.27 -29.52 -15.77
N SER A 248 27.98 -29.81 -17.04
CA SER A 248 28.54 -29.09 -18.20
C SER A 248 28.02 -27.66 -18.35
N PHE A 249 26.88 -27.32 -17.74
CA PHE A 249 26.27 -25.99 -17.80
C PHE A 249 26.20 -25.31 -16.42
N LEU A 250 26.84 -25.90 -15.41
CA LEU A 250 26.84 -25.35 -14.07
C LEU A 250 27.68 -24.08 -14.02
N VAL A 251 27.08 -22.99 -13.55
CA VAL A 251 27.74 -21.71 -13.29
C VAL A 251 27.32 -21.21 -11.91
N GLU A 252 28.24 -20.55 -11.21
CA GLU A 252 27.99 -19.99 -9.87
C GLU A 252 28.02 -18.46 -9.91
N PHE A 253 27.11 -17.87 -9.13
CA PHE A 253 27.07 -16.44 -8.86
C PHE A 253 27.23 -16.22 -7.36
N THR A 254 27.79 -15.09 -6.97
CA THR A 254 27.74 -14.63 -5.58
C THR A 254 26.97 -13.32 -5.59
N LEU A 255 25.83 -13.32 -4.92
CA LEU A 255 24.89 -12.22 -4.89
C LEU A 255 25.35 -11.17 -3.87
N PRO A 256 24.90 -9.90 -3.98
CA PRO A 256 25.25 -8.85 -3.02
C PRO A 256 24.91 -9.19 -1.57
N SER A 257 23.87 -10.00 -1.35
CA SER A 257 23.51 -10.50 -0.02
C SER A 257 24.47 -11.57 0.55
N GLY A 258 25.41 -12.06 -0.25
CA GLY A 258 26.27 -13.20 0.09
C GLY A 258 25.68 -14.57 -0.25
N ARG A 259 24.43 -14.63 -0.76
CA ARG A 259 23.84 -15.87 -1.28
C ARG A 259 24.59 -16.34 -2.53
N LYS A 260 24.67 -17.66 -2.71
CA LYS A 260 25.22 -18.30 -3.90
C LYS A 260 24.13 -18.99 -4.69
#